data_AF-A0A7L5Y077-F1
#
_entry.id   AF-A0A7L5Y077-F1
#
_cell.length_a   1.000
_cell.length_b   1.000
_cell.length_c   1.000
_cell.angle_alpha   90.00
_cell.angle_beta   90.00
_cell.angle_gamma   90.00
#
_symmetry.space_group_name_H-M   'P 1'
#
loop_
_entity.id
_entity.type
_entity.pdbx_description
1 polymer ?
#
loop_
_entity_poly.entity_id
_entity_poly.type
_entity_poly.pdbx_seq_one_letter_code
_entity_poly.pdbx_strand_id
1 'polypeptide(L)' 'MGPFSTVVLIAAFDGLKWLFAVTAGLLALLTAVQAWRGDADAKPATTLTLMILFAVGALLCRWLGRWLERQTRGV' A
#
# COMPACT_ATOMS: atom_id res chain seq x y z
N MET A 1 16.15 2.34 21.34
CA MET A 1 16.52 2.15 19.92
C MET A 1 17.14 3.45 19.45
N GLY A 2 18.35 3.45 18.89
CA GLY A 2 19.03 4.68 18.48
C GLY A 2 18.28 5.42 17.35
N PRO A 3 18.46 6.74 17.20
CA PRO A 3 17.75 7.57 16.22
C PRO A 3 17.88 7.04 14.77
N PHE A 4 19.00 6.39 14.45
CA PHE A 4 19.26 5.78 13.14
C PHE A 4 18.27 4.65 12.80
N SER A 5 17.91 3.81 13.77
CA SER A 5 16.99 2.69 13.55
C SER A 5 15.58 3.17 13.22
N THR A 6 15.15 4.30 13.77
CA THR A 6 13.81 4.83 13.57
C THR A 6 13.67 5.50 12.20
N VAL A 7 14.70 6.21 11.74
CA VAL A 7 14.73 6.82 10.40
C VAL A 7 14.67 5.75 9.31
N VAL A 8 15.45 4.67 9.46
CA VAL A 8 15.41 3.54 8.51
C VAL A 8 14.03 2.87 8.50
N LEU A 9 13.41 2.71 9.67
CA LEU A 9 12.07 2.12 9.78
C LEU A 9 11.00 2.99 9.10
N ILE A 10 11.05 4.31 9.28
CA ILE A 10 10.14 5.26 8.61
C ILE A 10 10.33 5.21 7.09
N ALA A 11 11.58 5.23 6.62
CA ALA A 11 11.89 5.12 5.19
C ALA A 11 11.41 3.78 4.59
N ALA A 12 11.55 2.67 5.33
CA ALA A 12 11.04 1.36 4.92
C ALA A 12 9.51 1.35 4.82
N PHE A 13 8.80 1.94 5.79
CA PHE A 13 7.34 2.07 5.71
C PHE A 13 6.88 2.97 4.56
N ASP A 14 7.63 4.03 4.24
CA ASP A 14 7.30 4.90 3.12
C ASP A 14 7.52 4.20 1.77
N GLY A 15 8.61 3.44 1.64
CA GLY A 15 8.85 2.56 0.49
C GLY A 15 7.76 1.51 0.33
N LEU A 16 7.36 0.86 1.43
CA LEU A 16 6.30 -0.16 1.42
C LEU A 16 4.93 0.43 1.06
N LYS A 17 4.64 1.65 1.51
CA LYS A 17 3.44 2.40 1.13
C LYS A 17 3.38 2.63 -0.39
N TRP A 18 4.48 3.08 -1.00
CA TRP A 18 4.55 3.29 -2.44
C TRP A 18 4.43 1.99 -3.23
N LEU A 19 5.10 0.93 -2.77
CA LEU A 19 4.99 -0.39 -3.37
C LEU A 19 3.53 -0.87 -3.39
N PHE A 20 2.83 -0.80 -2.26
CA PHE A 20 1.42 -1.19 -2.18
C PHE A 20 0.50 -0.32 -3.04
N ALA A 21 0.74 1.00 -3.09
CA ALA A 21 -0.02 1.90 -3.95
C ALA A 21 0.15 1.58 -5.44
N VAL A 22 1.39 1.31 -5.89
CA VAL A 22 1.68 0.94 -7.28
C VAL A 22 1.03 -0.41 -7.63
N THR A 23 1.10 -1.40 -6.74
CA THR A 23 0.47 -2.71 -6.94
C THR A 23 -1.06 -2.60 -7.02
N ALA A 24 -1.69 -1.77 -6.16
CA ALA A 24 -3.11 -1.50 -6.24
C ALA A 24 -3.49 -0.80 -7.57
N GLY A 25 -2.70 0.16 -8.02
CA GLY A 25 -2.90 0.85 -9.30
C GLY A 25 -2.78 -0.09 -10.51
N LEU A 26 -1.79 -0.99 -10.50
CA LEU A 26 -1.64 -2.03 -11.52
C LEU A 26 -2.84 -2.98 -11.56
N LEU A 27 -3.34 -3.43 -10.41
CA LEU A 27 -4.55 -4.25 -10.34
C LEU A 27 -5.78 -3.52 -10.89
N ALA A 28 -5.92 -2.22 -10.62
CA ALA A 28 -7.00 -1.41 -11.18
C ALA A 28 -6.91 -1.32 -12.71
N LEU A 29 -5.71 -1.07 -13.25
CA LEU A 29 -5.44 -1.04 -14.69
C LEU A 29 -5.76 -2.38 -15.35
N LEU A 30 -5.29 -3.49 -14.76
CA LEU A 30 -5.59 -4.83 -15.24
C LEU A 30 -7.10 -5.09 -15.24
N THR A 31 -7.81 -4.69 -14.19
CA THR A 31 -9.27 -4.83 -14.11
C THR A 31 -9.98 -4.03 -15.20
N ALA A 32 -9.54 -2.79 -15.44
CA ALA A 32 -10.11 -1.94 -16.48
C ALA A 32 -9.87 -2.50 -17.89
N VAL A 33 -8.66 -3.01 -18.15
CA VAL A 33 -8.32 -3.65 -19.43
C VAL A 33 -9.11 -4.96 -19.63
N GLN A 34 -9.24 -5.79 -18.59
CA GLN A 34 -10.05 -7.00 -18.62
C GLN A 34 -11.53 -6.70 -18.90
N ALA A 35 -12.07 -5.67 -18.26
CA ALA A 35 -13.43 -5.20 -18.52
C ALA A 35 -13.60 -4.70 -19.96
N TRP A 36 -12.60 -4.00 -20.50
CA TRP A 36 -12.64 -3.48 -21.88
C TRP A 36 -12.53 -4.56 -22.94
N ARG A 37 -11.77 -5.64 -22.67
CA ARG A 37 -11.65 -6.80 -23.56
C ARG A 37 -12.86 -7.73 -23.51
N GLY A 38 -13.79 -7.52 -22.57
CA GLY A 38 -14.95 -8.40 -22.39
C GLY A 38 -14.55 -9.82 -21.97
N ASP A 39 -13.44 -9.96 -21.24
CA ASP A 39 -12.93 -11.28 -20.82
C ASP A 39 -13.89 -11.94 -19.82
N ALA A 40 -14.47 -13.07 -20.22
CA ALA A 40 -15.37 -13.87 -19.38
C ALA A 40 -14.65 -14.56 -18.21
N ASP A 41 -13.32 -14.75 -18.31
CA ASP A 41 -12.46 -15.32 -17.27
C ASP A 41 -11.93 -14.28 -16.26
N ALA A 42 -12.29 -13.01 -16.43
CA ALA A 42 -11.94 -12.00 -15.45
C ALA A 42 -12.60 -12.36 -14.11
N LYS A 43 -11.81 -12.41 -13.03
CA LYS A 43 -12.31 -12.59 -11.66
C LYS A 43 -12.34 -11.22 -10.95
N PRO A 44 -13.29 -10.33 -11.30
CA PRO A 44 -13.30 -8.95 -10.83
C PRO A 44 -13.37 -8.87 -9.31
N ALA A 45 -14.08 -9.79 -8.66
CA ALA A 45 -14.21 -9.85 -7.21
C ALA A 45 -12.86 -10.08 -6.50
N THR A 46 -12.01 -10.99 -6.99
CA THR A 46 -10.68 -11.23 -6.41
C THR A 46 -9.73 -10.07 -6.64
N THR A 47 -9.75 -9.47 -7.83
CA THR A 47 -8.87 -8.32 -8.16
C THR A 47 -9.24 -7.11 -7.31
N LEU A 48 -10.54 -6.87 -7.10
CA LEU A 48 -11.06 -5.79 -6.26
C LEU A 48 -10.73 -6.04 -4.78
N THR A 49 -10.84 -7.29 -4.31
CA THR A 49 -10.42 -7.66 -2.95
C THR A 49 -8.93 -7.41 -2.72
N LEU A 50 -8.07 -7.81 -3.66
CA LEU A 50 -6.64 -7.55 -3.59
C LEU A 50 -6.32 -6.05 -3.63
N MET A 51 -7.00 -5.29 -4.47
CA MET A 51 -6.84 -3.84 -4.57
C MET A 51 -7.20 -3.14 -3.24
N ILE A 52 -8.29 -3.56 -2.59
CA ILE A 52 -8.66 -3.07 -1.24
C ILE A 52 -7.58 -3.45 -0.23
N LEU A 53 -7.11 -4.70 -0.24
CA LEU A 53 -6.08 -5.17 0.70
C LEU A 53 -4.80 -4.34 0.59
N PHE A 54 -4.34 -4.07 -0.63
CA PHE A 54 -3.15 -3.24 -0.87
C PHE A 54 -3.38 -1.76 -0.50
N ALA A 55 -4.56 -1.21 -0.79
CA ALA A 55 -4.90 0.16 -0.39
C ALA A 55 -4.94 0.32 1.14
N VAL A 56 -5.51 -0.65 1.85
CA VAL A 56 -5.52 -0.70 3.32
C VAL A 56 -4.10 -0.87 3.87
N GLY A 57 -3.28 -1.73 3.26
CA GLY A 57 -1.86 -1.87 3.59
C GLY A 57 -1.08 -0.55 3.48
N ALA A 58 -1.29 0.21 2.40
CA ALA A 58 -0.66 1.52 2.23
C ALA A 58 -1.11 2.54 3.31
N LEU A 59 -2.40 2.54 3.66
CA LEU A 59 -2.94 3.37 4.74
C LEU A 59 -2.33 3.02 6.11
N LEU A 60 -2.19 1.72 6.40
CA LEU A 60 -1.55 1.23 7.62
C LEU A 60 -0.08 1.66 7.70
N CYS A 61 0.69 1.52 6.62
CA CYS A 61 2.08 1.99 6.58
C CYS A 61 2.19 3.50 6.85
N ARG A 62 1.29 4.30 6.26
CA ARG A 62 1.24 5.75 6.50
C ARG A 62 0.84 6.09 7.94
N TRP A 63 -0.06 5.32 8.54
CA TRP A 63 -0.48 5.50 9.92
C TRP A 63 0.64 5.15 10.90
N LEU A 64 1.32 4.01 10.68
CA LEU A 64 2.48 3.56 11.46
C LEU A 64 3.64 4.55 11.39
N GLY A 65 3.97 5.07 10.20
CA GLY A 65 5.01 6.10 10.04
C GLY A 65 4.70 7.36 10.87
N ARG A 66 3.46 7.87 10.78
CA ARG A 66 3.01 9.04 11.59
C ARG A 66 2.94 8.75 13.08
N TRP A 67 2.67 7.51 13.48
CA TRP A 67 2.68 7.12 14.89
C TRP A 67 4.11 7.08 15.44
N LEU A 68 5.05 6.51 14.68
CA LEU A 68 6.48 6.48 15.01
C LEU A 68 7.09 7.89 15.09
N GLU A 69 6.75 8.78 14.16
CA GLU A 69 7.16 10.20 14.21
C GLU A 69 6.65 10.91 15.48
N ARG A 70 5.41 10.62 15.90
CA ARG A 70 4.86 11.19 17.14
C ARG A 70 5.56 10.66 18.38
N GLN A 71 5.89 9.37 18.42
CA GLN A 71 6.64 8.76 19.51
C GLN A 71 8.08 9.29 19.61
N THR A 72 8.69 9.68 18.49
CA THR A 72 10.06 10.21 18.46
C THR A 72 10.18 11.72 18.71
N ARG A 73 9.12 12.51 18.46
CA ARG A 73 9.09 13.95 18.78
C ARG A 73 8.52 14.28 20.16
N GLY A 74 7.88 13.31 20.83
CA GLY A 74 7.25 13.46 22.14
C GLY A 74 8.15 13.11 23.34
N VAL A 75 9.43 12.85 23.12
CA VAL A 75 10.49 12.69 24.13
C VAL A 75 11.46 13.86 23.96
#